data_AF-A0A0R3T3P2-F1
#
_entry.id   AF-A0A0R3T3P2-F1
#
_cell.length_a   1.000
_cell.length_b   1.000
_cell.length_c   1.000
_cell.angle_alpha   90.00
_cell.angle_beta   90.00
_cell.angle_gamma   90.00
#
_symmetry.space_group_name_H-M   'P 1'
#
loop_
_entity.id
_entity.type
_entity.pdbx_description
1 polymer ?
#
loop_
_entity_poly.entity_id
_entity_poly.type
_entity_poly.pdbx_seq_one_letter_code
_entity_poly.pdbx_strand_id
1 'polypeptide(L)'
;MLLLLTVALQAFLVHVASGGSCFRMRLENGHCHELIERDTSTRFECCRRGGFYHEGKLSSSVFVRDILLSKSGVPNCENPCGGVISYFFGLAEETCNNVRCNKEFECRVIKGKSYCACKNTCSEEDYTSGPVCSSDFRMFRNRCALIKERCRSLNSLFTEIPCPPTARSCNFNANPYDNKPVKVCPEGKVCVMRAYSGKTSCESPDQSGLSYKYAYNKGPICGADNKTYADIYALRNASLRRGIEIRIGYMGICRGKDKVLLIIDANQSKLIEIIDSVFLPLADATCKNVRCQSSRMTCRPHVTTGQPICLDCNDLPPNCNAVGAFFVRRTDYAILALNESMKESRLVFGDPRWHGKVFTGGWPGICGSNGQSFPNTCFQQVFSCYGKHYYDLVSSGYCLGKLNTLFDLSYKVHMQRIYDCLNSFFL
;
A
#
# COMPACT_ATOMS: atom_id res chain seq x y z
N MET A 1 70.63 4.47 -12.74
CA MET A 1 70.15 3.44 -11.79
C MET A 1 69.31 4.01 -10.65
N LEU A 2 69.75 5.08 -9.96
CA LEU A 2 68.98 5.70 -8.88
C LEU A 2 67.61 6.26 -9.32
N LEU A 3 67.53 6.86 -10.52
CA LEU A 3 66.28 7.42 -11.08
C LEU A 3 65.23 6.34 -11.42
N LEU A 4 65.67 5.16 -11.83
CA LEU A 4 64.77 4.04 -12.15
C LEU A 4 64.22 3.39 -10.87
N LEU A 5 65.03 3.33 -9.82
CA LEU A 5 64.60 2.90 -8.48
C LEU A 5 63.60 3.88 -7.87
N THR A 6 63.78 5.20 -8.02
CA THR A 6 62.81 6.19 -7.51
C THR A 6 61.49 6.19 -8.27
N VAL A 7 61.52 6.02 -9.60
CA VAL A 7 60.28 5.91 -10.41
C VAL A 7 59.58 4.58 -10.16
N ALA A 8 60.31 3.47 -9.99
CA ALA A 8 59.74 2.19 -9.58
C ALA A 8 59.14 2.25 -8.17
N LEU A 9 59.80 2.92 -7.21
CA LEU A 9 59.29 3.11 -5.85
C LEU A 9 58.07 4.04 -5.82
N GLN A 10 58.02 5.09 -6.65
CA GLN A 10 56.85 5.96 -6.81
C GLN A 10 55.69 5.25 -7.51
N ALA A 11 55.95 4.41 -8.52
CA ALA A 11 54.92 3.58 -9.15
C ALA A 11 54.39 2.49 -8.20
N PHE A 12 55.26 1.92 -7.36
CA PHE A 12 54.87 0.98 -6.30
C PHE A 12 54.04 1.69 -5.22
N LEU A 13 54.39 2.92 -4.85
CA LEU A 13 53.63 3.73 -3.88
C LEU A 13 52.27 4.21 -4.43
N VAL A 14 52.12 4.40 -5.74
CA VAL A 14 50.83 4.75 -6.37
C VAL A 14 49.87 3.55 -6.45
N HIS A 15 50.37 2.32 -6.42
CA HIS A 15 49.54 1.09 -6.36
C HIS A 15 49.22 0.63 -4.94
N VAL A 16 49.76 1.30 -3.91
CA VAL A 16 49.39 1.05 -2.51
C VAL A 16 48.27 2.01 -2.14
N ALA A 17 47.10 1.46 -1.86
CA ALA A 17 45.92 2.12 -1.28
C ALA A 17 44.95 2.85 -2.24
N SER A 18 44.49 2.18 -3.31
CA SER A 18 43.10 2.41 -3.73
C SER A 18 42.17 1.72 -2.73
N GLY A 19 41.87 2.42 -1.64
CA GLY A 19 40.93 1.95 -0.61
C GLY A 19 39.53 1.81 -1.19
N GLY A 20 38.83 0.76 -0.80
CA GLY A 20 37.44 0.51 -1.16
C GLY A 20 36.53 0.59 0.05
N SER A 21 35.29 0.16 -0.14
CA SER A 21 34.29 0.11 0.92
C SER A 21 33.97 -1.34 1.31
N CYS A 22 33.79 -1.56 2.60
CA CYS A 22 33.42 -2.86 3.14
C CYS A 22 31.97 -2.84 3.62
N PHE A 23 31.24 -3.90 3.32
CA PHE A 23 29.81 -4.06 3.59
C PHE A 23 29.54 -5.36 4.33
N ARG A 24 28.47 -5.40 5.12
CA ARG A 24 28.08 -6.59 5.88
C ARG A 24 27.49 -7.67 5.01
N MET A 25 26.79 -7.29 3.94
CA MET A 25 25.97 -8.22 3.16
C MET A 25 26.07 -7.96 1.66
N ARG A 26 26.04 -9.04 0.89
CA ARG A 26 25.70 -9.03 -0.53
C ARG A 26 24.33 -9.66 -0.69
N LEU A 27 23.37 -8.87 -1.13
CA LEU A 27 21.99 -9.33 -1.36
C LEU A 27 21.92 -10.16 -2.65
N GLU A 28 20.85 -10.94 -2.81
CA GLU A 28 20.65 -11.81 -4.00
C GLU A 28 20.63 -11.05 -5.34
N ASN A 29 20.35 -9.75 -5.31
CA ASN A 29 20.45 -8.86 -6.48
C ASN A 29 21.91 -8.45 -6.82
N GLY A 30 22.90 -8.98 -6.11
CA GLY A 30 24.33 -8.68 -6.28
C GLY A 30 24.80 -7.34 -5.69
N HIS A 31 23.94 -6.63 -4.96
CA HIS A 31 24.29 -5.34 -4.37
C HIS A 31 24.82 -5.49 -2.94
N CYS A 32 25.80 -4.67 -2.61
CA CYS A 32 26.39 -4.49 -1.28
C CYS A 32 25.46 -3.66 -0.39
N HIS A 33 25.21 -4.15 0.83
CA HIS A 33 24.30 -3.53 1.80
C HIS A 33 24.91 -3.55 3.21
N GLU A 34 24.45 -2.63 4.07
CA GLU A 34 24.97 -2.40 5.43
C GLU A 34 26.48 -2.08 5.43
N LEU A 35 26.82 -0.83 5.14
CA LEU A 35 28.19 -0.33 5.13
C LEU A 35 28.85 -0.50 6.51
N ILE A 36 30.02 -1.15 6.53
CA ILE A 36 30.89 -1.28 7.71
C ILE A 36 31.92 -0.15 7.71
N GLU A 37 32.56 0.07 6.57
CA GLU A 37 33.64 1.05 6.42
C GLU A 37 33.67 1.60 5.01
N ARG A 38 33.89 2.91 4.90
CA ARG A 38 33.82 3.66 3.65
C ARG A 38 35.21 4.04 3.15
N ASP A 39 35.46 3.75 1.88
CA ASP A 39 36.55 4.26 1.03
C ASP A 39 38.00 4.03 1.54
N THR A 40 38.16 3.34 2.67
CA THR A 40 39.43 3.17 3.39
C THR A 40 39.76 1.71 3.66
N SER A 41 38.81 0.79 3.46
CA SER A 41 39.03 -0.64 3.71
C SER A 41 39.85 -1.25 2.58
N THR A 42 40.74 -2.18 2.91
CA THR A 42 41.36 -3.08 1.93
C THR A 42 40.51 -4.34 1.73
N ARG A 43 40.73 -5.09 0.63
CA ARG A 43 40.12 -6.42 0.43
C ARG A 43 40.40 -7.34 1.61
N PHE A 44 41.67 -7.44 2.04
CA PHE A 44 42.08 -8.30 3.15
C PHE A 44 41.40 -7.92 4.47
N GLU A 45 41.33 -6.63 4.78
CA GLU A 45 40.67 -6.15 6.00
C GLU A 45 39.16 -6.45 5.99
N CYS A 46 38.50 -6.22 4.85
CA CYS A 46 37.09 -6.54 4.72
C CYS A 46 36.81 -8.04 4.86
N CYS A 47 37.68 -8.88 4.31
CA CYS A 47 37.61 -10.34 4.49
C CYS A 47 37.73 -10.74 5.96
N ARG A 48 38.67 -10.16 6.71
CA ARG A 48 38.80 -10.43 8.16
C ARG A 48 37.55 -10.05 8.96
N ARG A 49 36.83 -9.02 8.51
CA ARG A 49 35.56 -8.59 9.10
C ARG A 49 34.37 -9.47 8.66
N GLY A 50 34.61 -10.38 7.71
CA GLY A 50 33.63 -11.28 7.13
C GLY A 50 32.58 -10.59 6.28
N GLY A 51 32.97 -9.47 5.65
CA GLY A 51 32.12 -8.65 4.81
C GLY A 51 32.31 -8.90 3.31
N PHE A 52 31.67 -8.04 2.53
CA PHE A 52 31.76 -7.95 1.08
C PHE A 52 32.40 -6.62 0.67
N TYR A 53 33.16 -6.64 -0.41
CA TYR A 53 34.01 -5.54 -0.82
C TYR A 53 33.47 -4.88 -2.09
N HIS A 54 33.54 -3.55 -2.12
CA HIS A 54 33.32 -2.74 -3.31
C HIS A 54 34.61 -1.98 -3.61
N GLU A 55 35.10 -2.14 -4.84
CA GLU A 55 36.31 -1.46 -5.29
C GLU A 55 36.00 -0.02 -5.73
N GLY A 56 36.82 0.92 -5.25
CA GLY A 56 36.69 2.34 -5.56
C GLY A 56 35.96 3.15 -4.49
N LYS A 57 35.95 4.46 -4.69
CA LYS A 57 35.34 5.42 -3.77
C LYS A 57 33.85 5.57 -4.05
N LEU A 58 33.04 5.53 -3.00
CA LEU A 58 31.62 5.85 -3.06
C LEU A 58 31.43 7.36 -3.17
N SER A 59 30.82 7.83 -4.26
CA SER A 59 30.44 9.24 -4.36
C SER A 59 29.44 9.61 -3.26
N SER A 60 29.45 10.86 -2.81
CA SER A 60 28.51 11.33 -1.79
C SER A 60 27.05 11.17 -2.23
N SER A 61 26.76 11.28 -3.52
CA SER A 61 25.42 11.07 -4.06
C SER A 61 24.97 9.61 -3.99
N VAL A 62 25.85 8.65 -4.31
CA VAL A 62 25.58 7.20 -4.16
C VAL A 62 25.41 6.84 -2.70
N PHE A 63 26.28 7.34 -1.82
CA PHE A 63 26.18 7.11 -0.38
C PHE A 63 24.82 7.58 0.17
N VAL A 64 24.40 8.80 -0.15
CA VAL A 64 23.10 9.31 0.32
C VAL A 64 21.95 8.55 -0.32
N ARG A 65 21.94 8.39 -1.66
CA ARG A 65 20.81 7.80 -2.36
C ARG A 65 20.65 6.31 -2.07
N ASP A 66 21.71 5.52 -2.19
CA ASP A 66 21.62 4.06 -2.26
C ASP A 66 21.85 3.38 -0.90
N ILE A 67 22.55 4.04 0.02
CA ILE A 67 22.83 3.53 1.38
C ILE A 67 21.89 4.16 2.41
N LEU A 68 21.79 5.50 2.45
CA LEU A 68 20.96 6.18 3.47
C LEU A 68 19.47 6.19 3.14
N LEU A 69 19.09 6.58 1.90
CA LEU A 69 17.70 6.86 1.55
C LEU A 69 16.95 5.66 0.95
N SER A 70 17.49 5.08 -0.13
CA SER A 70 16.78 4.07 -0.93
C SER A 70 17.07 2.64 -0.48
N LYS A 71 18.14 2.44 0.30
CA LYS A 71 18.63 1.12 0.74
C LYS A 71 18.67 0.08 -0.40
N SER A 72 18.89 0.54 -1.64
CA SER A 72 18.98 -0.30 -2.84
C SER A 72 20.28 -1.10 -2.85
N GLY A 73 21.27 -0.63 -2.10
CA GLY A 73 22.62 -1.18 -2.07
C GLY A 73 23.49 -0.66 -3.22
N VAL A 74 24.78 -0.95 -3.15
CA VAL A 74 25.78 -0.54 -4.13
C VAL A 74 26.08 -1.72 -5.07
N PRO A 75 26.07 -1.54 -6.40
CA PRO A 75 26.38 -2.63 -7.34
C PRO A 75 27.85 -3.06 -7.27
N ASN A 76 28.21 -4.12 -8.01
CA ASN A 76 29.57 -4.67 -8.10
C ASN A 76 30.12 -5.09 -6.73
N CYS A 77 29.34 -5.91 -6.03
CA CYS A 77 29.69 -6.42 -4.70
C CYS A 77 30.44 -7.75 -4.79
N GLU A 78 31.65 -7.79 -4.28
CA GLU A 78 32.57 -8.93 -4.39
C GLU A 78 32.80 -9.60 -3.04
N ASN A 79 33.05 -10.91 -3.03
CA ASN A 79 33.55 -11.59 -1.84
C ASN A 79 35.09 -11.40 -1.77
N PRO A 80 35.61 -10.63 -0.80
CA PRO A 80 37.04 -10.34 -0.72
C PRO A 80 37.89 -11.52 -0.23
N CYS A 81 37.28 -12.59 0.27
CA CYS A 81 37.97 -13.78 0.77
C CYS A 81 38.28 -14.81 -0.31
N GLY A 82 37.84 -14.60 -1.56
CA GLY A 82 38.29 -15.42 -2.69
C GLY A 82 39.80 -15.23 -2.89
N GLY A 83 40.58 -16.30 -2.77
CA GLY A 83 42.04 -16.22 -2.90
C GLY A 83 42.47 -15.62 -4.24
N VAL A 84 43.56 -14.85 -4.23
CA VAL A 84 44.11 -14.13 -5.41
C VAL A 84 44.33 -15.08 -6.61
N ILE A 85 44.73 -16.33 -6.31
CA ILE A 85 44.95 -17.40 -7.29
C ILE A 85 43.63 -17.78 -7.99
N SER A 86 42.52 -17.80 -7.25
CA SER A 86 41.20 -18.20 -7.75
C SER A 86 40.60 -17.15 -8.70
N TYR A 87 40.87 -15.87 -8.44
CA TYR A 87 40.50 -14.75 -9.32
C TYR A 87 41.29 -14.76 -10.64
N PHE A 88 42.57 -15.15 -10.59
CA PHE A 88 43.46 -15.16 -11.75
C PHE A 88 43.18 -16.32 -12.72
N PHE A 89 42.67 -17.45 -12.23
CA PHE A 89 42.36 -18.63 -13.05
C PHE A 89 40.86 -18.83 -13.34
N GLY A 90 39.96 -17.96 -12.83
CA GLY A 90 38.53 -18.02 -13.13
C GLY A 90 37.79 -19.26 -12.57
N LEU A 91 38.38 -19.94 -11.58
CA LEU A 91 37.88 -21.20 -10.99
C LEU A 91 37.30 -21.00 -9.57
N ALA A 92 37.09 -19.76 -9.14
CA ALA A 92 36.69 -19.44 -7.78
C ALA A 92 35.20 -19.68 -7.52
N GLU A 93 34.86 -20.86 -6.98
CA GLU A 93 33.59 -21.00 -6.26
C GLU A 93 33.72 -20.32 -4.89
N GLU A 94 32.92 -19.28 -4.68
CA GLU A 94 32.86 -18.60 -3.39
C GLU A 94 32.18 -19.49 -2.35
N THR A 95 32.61 -19.37 -1.08
CA THR A 95 32.03 -20.13 0.04
C THR A 95 31.47 -19.20 1.11
N CYS A 96 30.67 -19.77 2.01
CA CYS A 96 30.11 -19.05 3.16
C CYS A 96 31.00 -19.06 4.41
N ASN A 97 32.17 -19.73 4.39
CA ASN A 97 32.97 -19.99 5.59
C ASN A 97 33.44 -18.72 6.32
N ASN A 98 33.68 -17.64 5.59
CA ASN A 98 34.13 -16.36 6.15
C ASN A 98 33.09 -15.25 6.05
N VAL A 99 31.86 -15.55 5.64
CA VAL A 99 30.80 -14.55 5.48
C VAL A 99 29.99 -14.44 6.76
N ARG A 100 29.86 -13.21 7.30
CA ARG A 100 29.09 -12.93 8.51
C ARG A 100 27.91 -12.00 8.20
N CYS A 101 26.81 -12.58 7.73
CA CYS A 101 25.56 -11.86 7.49
C CYS A 101 24.94 -11.33 8.80
N ASN A 102 24.03 -10.35 8.68
CA ASN A 102 23.26 -9.84 9.83
C ASN A 102 22.34 -10.93 10.42
N LYS A 103 21.88 -10.76 11.67
CA LYS A 103 21.11 -11.75 12.46
C LYS A 103 19.92 -12.37 11.74
N GLU A 104 19.27 -11.63 10.85
CA GLU A 104 18.07 -12.03 10.08
C GLU A 104 18.39 -12.71 8.75
N PHE A 105 19.66 -12.75 8.38
CA PHE A 105 20.16 -13.30 7.13
C PHE A 105 21.05 -14.51 7.37
N GLU A 106 21.03 -15.44 6.42
CA GLU A 106 21.93 -16.59 6.35
C GLU A 106 22.71 -16.57 5.04
N CYS A 107 23.95 -17.02 5.09
CA CYS A 107 24.75 -17.11 3.89
C CYS A 107 24.32 -18.34 3.05
N ARG A 108 24.11 -18.14 1.75
CA ARG A 108 23.82 -19.19 0.78
C ARG A 108 24.69 -19.02 -0.46
N VAL A 109 25.14 -20.13 -1.04
CA VAL A 109 25.85 -20.13 -2.32
C VAL A 109 24.85 -20.35 -3.45
N ILE A 110 24.75 -19.41 -4.38
CA ILE A 110 23.86 -19.43 -5.54
C ILE A 110 24.72 -19.26 -6.79
N LYS A 111 24.73 -20.26 -7.68
CA LYS A 111 25.55 -20.25 -8.92
C LYS A 111 27.04 -19.92 -8.64
N GLY A 112 27.64 -20.58 -7.65
CA GLY A 112 29.05 -20.43 -7.27
C GLY A 112 29.40 -19.13 -6.54
N LYS A 113 28.41 -18.30 -6.17
CA LYS A 113 28.58 -17.01 -5.50
C LYS A 113 27.87 -16.98 -4.14
N SER A 114 28.50 -16.40 -3.13
CA SER A 114 27.97 -16.29 -1.76
C SER A 114 27.05 -15.08 -1.56
N TYR A 115 25.85 -15.27 -1.04
CA TYR A 115 24.87 -14.21 -0.81
C TYR A 115 24.32 -14.29 0.60
N CYS A 116 23.98 -13.15 1.18
CA CYS A 116 23.17 -13.07 2.39
C CYS A 116 21.68 -13.08 1.98
N ALA A 117 21.03 -14.22 2.19
CA ALA A 117 19.60 -14.42 1.93
C ALA A 117 18.82 -14.37 3.24
N CYS A 118 17.52 -14.05 3.16
CA CYS A 118 16.68 -14.05 4.35
C CYS A 118 16.57 -15.45 4.97
N LYS A 119 16.71 -15.54 6.28
CA LYS A 119 16.42 -16.78 7.02
C LYS A 119 14.96 -17.16 6.81
N ASN A 120 14.73 -18.43 6.47
CA ASN A 120 13.38 -18.97 6.33
C ASN A 120 12.86 -19.58 7.64
N THR A 121 13.77 -19.90 8.55
CA THR A 121 13.51 -20.50 9.86
C THR A 121 13.42 -19.41 10.93
N CYS A 122 12.44 -19.57 11.82
CA CYS A 122 12.27 -18.79 13.04
C CYS A 122 12.25 -19.77 14.22
N SER A 123 12.46 -19.30 15.44
CA SER A 123 12.30 -20.14 16.63
C SER A 123 10.82 -20.45 16.90
N GLU A 124 10.53 -21.50 17.67
CA GLU A 124 9.16 -21.81 18.11
C GLU A 124 8.56 -20.67 18.94
N GLU A 125 9.38 -19.98 19.75
CA GLU A 125 8.98 -18.79 20.50
C GLU A 125 8.52 -17.66 19.55
N ASP A 126 9.24 -17.45 18.44
CA ASP A 126 8.86 -16.42 17.46
C ASP A 126 7.52 -16.74 16.76
N TYR A 127 7.22 -18.03 16.53
CA TYR A 127 5.95 -18.45 15.94
C TYR A 127 4.78 -18.34 16.91
N THR A 128 5.01 -18.64 18.19
CA THR A 128 3.99 -18.69 19.26
C THR A 128 3.83 -17.38 20.04
N SER A 129 4.67 -16.38 19.77
CA SER A 129 4.65 -15.04 20.40
C SER A 129 3.33 -14.26 20.38
N GLY A 130 2.35 -14.67 19.57
CA GLY A 130 1.12 -13.89 19.35
C GLY A 130 1.38 -12.58 18.59
N PRO A 131 0.39 -11.70 18.41
CA PRO A 131 0.53 -10.52 17.57
C PRO A 131 1.55 -9.52 18.12
N VAL A 132 2.44 -9.04 17.25
CA VAL A 132 3.44 -8.01 17.57
C VAL A 132 3.29 -6.80 16.68
N CYS A 133 3.66 -5.63 17.18
CA CYS A 133 3.58 -4.39 16.43
C CYS A 133 4.97 -3.83 16.17
N SER A 134 5.11 -3.08 15.09
CA SER A 134 6.34 -2.40 14.72
C SER A 134 6.24 -0.89 14.92
N SER A 135 7.38 -0.24 15.09
CA SER A 135 7.53 1.22 15.22
C SER A 135 7.00 2.04 14.05
N ASP A 136 6.73 1.42 12.90
CA ASP A 136 6.05 2.03 11.75
C ASP A 136 4.53 1.79 11.76
N PHE A 137 3.98 1.41 12.91
CA PHE A 137 2.56 1.22 13.18
C PHE A 137 1.90 0.14 12.29
N ARG A 138 2.56 -1.01 12.19
CA ARG A 138 2.02 -2.22 11.58
C ARG A 138 1.99 -3.35 12.59
N MET A 139 0.91 -4.12 12.58
CA MET A 139 0.71 -5.31 13.39
C MET A 139 0.91 -6.54 12.53
N PHE A 140 1.73 -7.44 13.04
CA PHE A 140 2.05 -8.74 12.47
C PHE A 140 1.42 -9.82 13.32
N ARG A 141 1.00 -10.92 12.69
CA ARG A 141 0.38 -12.06 13.37
C ARG A 141 1.27 -12.69 14.43
N ASN A 142 2.60 -12.63 14.24
CA ASN A 142 3.62 -13.09 15.17
C ASN A 142 4.99 -12.45 14.90
N ARG A 143 5.91 -12.59 15.86
CA ARG A 143 7.29 -12.10 15.76
C ARG A 143 8.03 -12.64 14.54
N CYS A 144 7.81 -13.91 14.17
CA CYS A 144 8.40 -14.47 12.95
C CYS A 144 7.96 -13.73 11.68
N ALA A 145 6.69 -13.32 11.58
CA ALA A 145 6.21 -12.54 10.44
C ALA A 145 6.86 -11.14 10.39
N LEU A 146 7.08 -10.49 11.53
CA LEU A 146 7.82 -9.23 11.62
C LEU A 146 9.28 -9.39 11.15
N ILE A 147 9.98 -10.42 11.64
CA ILE A 147 11.38 -10.70 11.26
C ILE A 147 11.50 -10.94 9.75
N LYS A 148 10.60 -11.76 9.18
CA LYS A 148 10.57 -12.04 7.74
C LYS A 148 10.31 -10.78 6.91
N GLU A 149 9.40 -9.92 7.35
CA GLU A 149 9.12 -8.64 6.68
C GLU A 149 10.30 -7.66 6.78
N ARG A 150 10.93 -7.56 7.96
CA ARG A 150 12.12 -6.71 8.16
C ARG A 150 13.23 -7.10 7.20
N CYS A 151 13.47 -8.40 7.08
CA CYS A 151 14.48 -8.93 6.16
C CYS A 151 14.14 -8.63 4.69
N ARG A 152 12.92 -8.94 4.23
CA ARG A 152 12.48 -8.75 2.83
C ARG A 152 12.46 -7.29 2.40
N SER A 153 12.04 -6.40 3.29
CA SER A 153 11.96 -4.96 3.02
C SER A 153 13.29 -4.23 3.20
N LEU A 154 14.33 -4.91 3.72
CA LEU A 154 15.60 -4.32 4.14
C LEU A 154 15.43 -3.15 5.13
N ASN A 155 14.30 -3.12 5.84
CA ASN A 155 13.96 -2.01 6.68
C ASN A 155 14.26 -2.31 8.15
N SER A 156 15.53 -2.14 8.53
CA SER A 156 16.01 -2.24 9.90
C SER A 156 15.29 -1.34 10.92
N LEU A 157 14.47 -0.37 10.49
CA LEU A 157 13.71 0.50 11.39
C LEU A 157 12.51 -0.18 12.02
N PHE A 158 12.06 -1.36 11.54
CA PHE A 158 10.93 -2.08 12.14
C PHE A 158 11.30 -2.66 13.51
N THR A 159 11.40 -1.83 14.52
CA THR A 159 11.58 -2.28 15.91
C THR A 159 10.25 -2.76 16.45
N GLU A 160 10.29 -3.83 17.23
CA GLU A 160 9.10 -4.33 17.92
C GLU A 160 8.69 -3.35 19.01
N ILE A 161 7.39 -3.05 19.05
CA ILE A 161 6.74 -2.24 20.08
C ILE A 161 5.51 -2.99 20.61
N PRO A 162 5.08 -2.71 21.85
CA PRO A 162 3.82 -3.24 22.37
C PRO A 162 2.65 -2.87 21.45
N CYS A 163 1.77 -3.83 21.15
CA CYS A 163 0.59 -3.54 20.37
C CYS A 163 -0.41 -2.70 21.17
N PRO A 164 -0.98 -1.63 20.59
CA PRO A 164 -2.05 -0.90 21.23
C PRO A 164 -3.34 -1.74 21.26
N PRO A 165 -4.36 -1.31 22.04
CA PRO A 165 -5.63 -2.01 22.15
C PRO A 165 -6.27 -2.28 20.78
N THR A 166 -7.01 -3.39 20.66
CA THR A 166 -7.66 -3.86 19.41
C THR A 166 -8.53 -2.80 18.73
N ALA A 167 -9.12 -1.88 19.48
CA ALA A 167 -9.87 -0.73 18.97
C ALA A 167 -9.06 0.23 18.05
N ARG A 168 -7.72 0.15 18.07
CA ARG A 168 -6.81 0.96 17.23
C ARG A 168 -6.24 0.19 16.03
N SER A 169 -6.63 -1.08 15.86
CA SER A 169 -6.21 -1.91 14.73
C SER A 169 -7.13 -1.74 13.53
N CYS A 170 -6.56 -1.59 12.34
CA CYS A 170 -7.29 -1.43 11.09
C CYS A 170 -7.69 -2.78 10.49
N ASN A 171 -8.52 -3.56 11.20
CA ASN A 171 -8.90 -4.90 10.74
C ASN A 171 -10.05 -4.87 9.72
N PHE A 172 -9.79 -4.27 8.57
CA PHE A 172 -10.76 -4.20 7.47
C PHE A 172 -10.42 -5.13 6.31
N ASN A 173 -9.55 -6.11 6.55
CA ASN A 173 -9.20 -7.11 5.55
C ASN A 173 -10.33 -8.13 5.44
N ALA A 174 -10.92 -8.21 4.25
CA ALA A 174 -11.96 -9.15 3.87
C ALA A 174 -11.48 -10.60 4.04
N ASN A 175 -10.20 -10.85 3.75
CA ASN A 175 -9.61 -12.18 3.77
C ASN A 175 -8.58 -12.32 4.90
N PRO A 176 -8.87 -13.07 5.99
CA PRO A 176 -7.93 -13.32 7.07
C PRO A 176 -6.71 -14.17 6.65
N TYR A 177 -6.74 -14.79 5.47
CA TYR A 177 -5.60 -15.52 4.90
C TYR A 177 -4.59 -14.62 4.16
N ASP A 178 -4.92 -13.35 3.91
CA ASP A 178 -3.96 -12.38 3.38
C ASP A 178 -2.96 -12.05 4.49
N ASN A 179 -1.78 -12.67 4.46
CA ASN A 179 -0.71 -12.53 5.46
C ASN A 179 -0.05 -11.14 5.49
N LYS A 180 -0.78 -10.09 5.10
CA LYS A 180 -0.31 -8.72 5.13
C LYS A 180 -0.41 -8.16 6.54
N PRO A 181 0.57 -7.32 6.93
CA PRO A 181 0.49 -6.64 8.21
C PRO A 181 -0.73 -5.72 8.27
N VAL A 182 -1.41 -5.74 9.42
CA VAL A 182 -2.56 -4.88 9.71
C VAL A 182 -2.05 -3.51 10.14
N LYS A 183 -2.55 -2.43 9.56
CA LYS A 183 -2.17 -1.08 10.01
C LYS A 183 -2.70 -0.82 11.42
N VAL A 184 -1.93 -0.10 12.21
CA VAL A 184 -2.29 0.32 13.56
C VAL A 184 -2.21 1.84 13.61
N CYS A 185 -3.06 2.49 14.42
CA CYS A 185 -3.01 3.94 14.55
C CYS A 185 -2.32 4.39 15.85
N PRO A 186 -1.56 5.52 15.79
CA PRO A 186 -1.04 6.18 16.97
C PRO A 186 -2.14 6.58 17.95
N GLU A 187 -1.75 6.93 19.17
CA GLU A 187 -2.67 7.40 20.20
C GLU A 187 -3.51 8.60 19.71
N GLY A 188 -4.79 8.63 20.08
CA GLY A 188 -5.72 9.70 19.71
C GLY A 188 -6.17 9.69 18.24
N LYS A 189 -5.70 8.76 17.40
CA LYS A 189 -6.15 8.61 16.01
C LYS A 189 -7.07 7.42 15.82
N VAL A 190 -7.98 7.55 14.87
CA VAL A 190 -8.95 6.52 14.49
C VAL A 190 -8.60 5.98 13.12
N CYS A 191 -8.67 4.65 12.97
CA CYS A 191 -8.46 4.05 11.67
C CYS A 191 -9.71 4.11 10.81
N VAL A 192 -9.52 4.51 9.55
CA VAL A 192 -10.59 4.50 8.55
C VAL A 192 -10.05 4.02 7.20
N MET A 193 -10.80 3.16 6.53
CA MET A 193 -10.53 2.82 5.13
C MET A 193 -11.02 3.94 4.22
N ARG A 194 -10.15 4.43 3.35
CA ARG A 194 -10.48 5.50 2.42
C ARG A 194 -11.18 4.94 1.20
N ALA A 195 -12.32 5.51 0.84
CA ALA A 195 -13.10 5.08 -0.33
C ALA A 195 -12.37 5.39 -1.64
N TYR A 196 -11.46 6.38 -1.61
CA TYR A 196 -10.63 6.77 -2.74
C TYR A 196 -9.66 5.66 -3.16
N SER A 197 -8.85 5.15 -2.23
CA SER A 197 -7.76 4.21 -2.53
C SER A 197 -7.99 2.78 -2.07
N GLY A 198 -8.97 2.55 -1.19
CA GLY A 198 -9.13 1.30 -0.45
C GLY A 198 -8.08 1.08 0.64
N LYS A 199 -7.14 2.03 0.82
CA LYS A 199 -6.11 1.97 1.86
C LYS A 199 -6.66 2.44 3.20
N THR A 200 -6.05 1.96 4.27
CA THR A 200 -6.35 2.40 5.63
C THR A 200 -5.53 3.65 6.00
N SER A 201 -6.19 4.64 6.57
CA SER A 201 -5.62 5.91 7.05
C SER A 201 -5.86 6.08 8.54
N CYS A 202 -4.96 6.80 9.21
CA CYS A 202 -5.11 7.17 10.61
C CYS A 202 -5.50 8.64 10.69
N GLU A 203 -6.76 8.88 11.02
CA GLU A 203 -7.36 10.21 11.00
C GLU A 203 -7.54 10.73 12.42
N SER A 204 -7.33 12.04 12.60
CA SER A 204 -7.66 12.70 13.86
C SER A 204 -9.18 12.84 13.99
N PRO A 205 -9.78 12.49 15.14
CA PRO A 205 -11.20 12.74 15.40
C PRO A 205 -11.49 14.24 15.53
N ASP A 206 -10.50 15.02 16.00
CA ASP A 206 -10.57 16.47 16.09
C ASP A 206 -10.65 17.13 14.70
N GLN A 207 -11.43 18.21 14.62
CA GLN A 207 -11.75 18.98 13.43
C GLN A 207 -11.00 20.33 13.36
N SER A 208 -10.27 20.70 14.42
CA SER A 208 -9.58 21.99 14.58
C SER A 208 -8.66 22.38 13.41
N GLY A 209 -8.07 21.41 12.70
CA GLY A 209 -7.20 21.62 11.53
C GLY A 209 -7.88 21.50 10.16
N LEU A 210 -9.20 21.31 10.11
CA LEU A 210 -9.92 20.93 8.90
C LEU A 210 -10.84 22.03 8.34
N SER A 211 -10.96 23.17 9.03
CA SER A 211 -11.88 24.26 8.66
C SER A 211 -11.73 24.73 7.21
N TYR A 212 -10.50 24.99 6.75
CA TYR A 212 -10.24 25.43 5.37
C TYR A 212 -10.62 24.36 4.32
N LYS A 213 -10.50 23.08 4.67
CA LYS A 213 -10.78 21.95 3.78
C LYS A 213 -12.27 21.74 3.54
N TYR A 214 -13.12 22.09 4.51
CA TYR A 214 -14.56 21.81 4.50
C TYR A 214 -15.44 23.07 4.39
N ALA A 215 -14.84 24.26 4.23
CA ALA A 215 -15.50 25.56 4.27
C ALA A 215 -16.73 25.72 3.35
N TYR A 216 -16.80 24.94 2.26
CA TYR A 216 -17.80 25.09 1.20
C TYR A 216 -19.02 24.14 1.31
N ASN A 217 -18.98 23.12 2.18
CA ASN A 217 -20.03 22.09 2.25
C ASN A 217 -20.83 22.13 3.56
N LYS A 218 -21.63 23.19 3.74
CA LYS A 218 -22.47 23.40 4.94
C LYS A 218 -23.92 22.90 4.81
N GLY A 219 -24.32 22.43 3.63
CA GLY A 219 -25.67 21.93 3.39
C GLY A 219 -25.82 20.44 3.72
N PRO A 220 -27.07 19.94 3.81
CA PRO A 220 -27.33 18.52 4.03
C PRO A 220 -26.76 17.67 2.89
N ILE A 221 -26.35 16.45 3.21
CA ILE A 221 -25.70 15.52 2.29
C ILE A 221 -26.33 14.15 2.44
N CYS A 222 -26.63 13.50 1.31
CA CYS A 222 -27.07 12.13 1.30
C CYS A 222 -25.85 11.23 1.08
N GLY A 223 -25.49 10.44 2.10
CA GLY A 223 -24.41 9.47 2.01
C GLY A 223 -24.79 8.26 1.16
N ALA A 224 -23.80 7.53 0.64
CA ALA A 224 -24.01 6.29 -0.10
C ALA A 224 -24.60 5.14 0.75
N ASP A 225 -24.66 5.34 2.07
CA ASP A 225 -25.31 4.49 3.07
C ASP A 225 -26.79 4.84 3.30
N ASN A 226 -27.40 5.58 2.38
CA ASN A 226 -28.79 6.08 2.42
C ASN A 226 -29.13 6.98 3.63
N LYS A 227 -28.12 7.50 4.34
CA LYS A 227 -28.35 8.38 5.49
C LYS A 227 -28.14 9.84 5.14
N THR A 228 -29.06 10.68 5.63
CA THR A 228 -28.90 12.14 5.58
C THR A 228 -27.96 12.61 6.69
N TYR A 229 -26.94 13.36 6.29
CA TYR A 229 -26.02 14.06 7.16
C TYR A 229 -26.31 15.56 7.10
N ALA A 230 -26.30 16.22 8.25
CA ALA A 230 -26.57 17.66 8.32
C ALA A 230 -25.55 18.49 7.53
N ASP A 231 -24.29 18.05 7.54
CA ASP A 231 -23.18 18.65 6.83
C ASP A 231 -22.06 17.62 6.59
N ILE A 232 -20.96 18.08 6.01
CA ILE A 232 -19.78 17.25 5.72
C ILE A 232 -19.04 16.78 6.99
N TYR A 233 -19.14 17.52 8.09
CA TYR A 233 -18.52 17.14 9.37
C TYR A 233 -19.26 15.96 9.99
N ALA A 234 -20.59 15.96 9.94
CA ALA A 234 -21.42 14.85 10.36
C ALA A 234 -21.12 13.58 9.56
N LEU A 235 -20.98 13.69 8.23
CA LEU A 235 -20.60 12.57 7.36
C LEU A 235 -19.19 12.05 7.68
N ARG A 236 -18.21 12.94 7.88
CA ARG A 236 -16.86 12.55 8.29
C ARG A 236 -16.87 11.83 9.64
N ASN A 237 -17.55 12.37 10.63
CA ASN A 237 -17.61 11.77 11.96
C ASN A 237 -18.28 10.39 11.91
N ALA A 238 -19.33 10.22 11.11
CA ALA A 238 -19.95 8.92 10.88
C ALA A 238 -18.98 7.94 10.18
N SER A 239 -18.22 8.41 9.19
CA SER A 239 -17.18 7.62 8.52
C SER A 239 -16.11 7.12 9.50
N LEU A 240 -15.62 8.00 10.38
CA LEU A 240 -14.63 7.63 11.39
C LEU A 240 -15.17 6.62 12.40
N ARG A 241 -16.43 6.78 12.84
CA ARG A 241 -17.08 5.83 13.76
C ARG A 241 -17.31 4.47 13.10
N ARG A 242 -17.65 4.45 11.81
CA ARG A 242 -17.85 3.22 11.02
C ARG A 242 -16.53 2.54 10.66
N GLY A 243 -15.43 3.30 10.61
CA GLY A 243 -14.12 2.81 10.17
C GLY A 243 -13.98 2.68 8.65
N ILE A 244 -14.99 3.09 7.88
CA ILE A 244 -14.95 3.15 6.41
C ILE A 244 -15.48 4.50 5.97
N GLU A 245 -14.77 5.16 5.06
CA GLU A 245 -15.18 6.43 4.46
C GLU A 245 -16.48 6.27 3.69
N ILE A 246 -17.51 6.98 4.15
CA ILE A 246 -18.82 7.00 3.51
C ILE A 246 -18.71 7.95 2.31
N ARG A 247 -18.97 7.45 1.11
CA ARG A 247 -19.00 8.29 -0.09
C ARG A 247 -20.23 9.18 -0.10
N ILE A 248 -20.10 10.39 -0.63
CA ILE A 248 -21.25 11.27 -0.90
C ILE A 248 -22.04 10.68 -2.07
N GLY A 249 -23.29 10.33 -1.83
CA GLY A 249 -24.22 9.92 -2.88
C GLY A 249 -24.67 11.11 -3.73
N TYR A 250 -25.21 12.14 -3.09
CA TYR A 250 -25.57 13.42 -3.70
C TYR A 250 -25.72 14.51 -2.63
N MET A 251 -25.75 15.78 -3.05
CA MET A 251 -26.00 16.89 -2.14
C MET A 251 -27.50 17.04 -1.87
N GLY A 252 -27.87 17.35 -0.63
CA GLY A 252 -29.24 17.41 -0.15
C GLY A 252 -29.59 16.26 0.78
N ILE A 253 -30.84 16.24 1.25
CA ILE A 253 -31.38 15.17 2.07
C ILE A 253 -31.59 13.89 1.24
N CYS A 254 -31.41 12.73 1.86
CA CYS A 254 -31.80 11.46 1.24
C CYS A 254 -33.32 11.43 1.02
N ARG A 255 -33.72 10.98 -0.17
CA ARG A 255 -35.13 10.76 -0.54
C ARG A 255 -35.44 9.27 -0.79
N GLY A 256 -34.54 8.38 -0.36
CA GLY A 256 -34.68 6.94 -0.53
C GLY A 256 -35.66 6.34 0.47
N LYS A 257 -36.12 5.10 0.19
CA LYS A 257 -37.04 4.35 1.04
C LYS A 257 -36.38 3.94 2.35
N ASP A 258 -36.45 4.78 3.38
CA ASP A 258 -36.29 4.29 4.74
C ASP A 258 -37.61 3.63 5.16
N LYS A 259 -37.59 2.31 5.40
CA LYS A 259 -38.63 1.67 6.20
C LYS A 259 -38.43 2.13 7.64
N VAL A 260 -39.13 3.19 8.03
CA VAL A 260 -39.22 3.58 9.45
C VAL A 260 -40.16 2.58 10.13
N LEU A 261 -39.62 1.76 11.03
CA LEU A 261 -40.43 1.00 11.98
C LEU A 261 -40.84 1.95 13.11
N LEU A 262 -42.06 2.48 13.07
CA LEU A 262 -42.64 3.16 14.22
C LEU A 262 -43.18 2.09 15.18
N ILE A 263 -42.53 1.91 16.33
CA ILE A 263 -43.12 1.17 17.45
C ILE A 263 -44.02 2.16 18.19
N ILE A 264 -45.33 2.04 18.01
CA ILE A 264 -46.30 2.77 18.83
C ILE A 264 -46.62 1.86 20.03
N ASP A 265 -46.25 2.30 21.23
CA ASP A 265 -46.59 1.61 22.47
C ASP A 265 -48.11 1.72 22.71
N ALA A 266 -48.81 0.62 22.52
CA ALA A 266 -50.26 0.55 22.61
C ALA A 266 -50.67 0.27 24.06
N ASN A 267 -50.72 1.32 24.89
CA ASN A 267 -51.45 1.27 26.14
C ASN A 267 -52.65 2.21 26.09
N GLN A 268 -53.73 1.75 25.43
CA GLN A 268 -55.08 1.80 25.97
C GLN A 268 -56.05 1.06 25.06
N SER A 269 -56.81 0.19 25.70
CA SER A 269 -57.78 -0.74 25.18
C SER A 269 -59.03 -0.02 24.65
N LYS A 270 -59.22 -0.04 23.32
CA LYS A 270 -60.53 -0.26 22.66
C LYS A 270 -60.38 -0.23 21.14
N LEU A 271 -60.93 -1.27 20.50
CA LEU A 271 -61.31 -1.40 19.08
C LEU A 271 -60.47 -0.59 18.08
N ILE A 272 -59.47 -1.25 17.48
CA ILE A 272 -58.71 -0.72 16.34
C ILE A 272 -59.11 -1.55 15.13
N GLU A 273 -59.93 -0.97 14.25
CA GLU A 273 -59.88 -1.32 12.83
C GLU A 273 -58.43 -1.13 12.36
N ILE A 274 -57.91 -2.10 11.62
CA ILE A 274 -56.58 -2.05 11.01
C ILE A 274 -56.55 -0.85 10.06
N ILE A 275 -56.18 0.32 10.57
CA ILE A 275 -55.75 1.44 9.75
C ILE A 275 -54.38 1.02 9.24
N ASP A 276 -54.35 0.60 7.98
CA ASP A 276 -53.12 0.52 7.19
C ASP A 276 -52.26 1.73 7.52
N SER A 277 -51.06 1.45 8.03
CA SER A 277 -49.97 2.39 8.22
C SER A 277 -50.02 3.52 7.19
N VAL A 278 -50.31 4.74 7.63
CA VAL A 278 -50.28 5.93 6.77
C VAL A 278 -48.82 6.24 6.44
N PHE A 279 -48.31 5.62 5.38
CA PHE A 279 -47.07 6.01 4.72
C PHE A 279 -47.32 7.32 3.97
N LEU A 280 -46.81 8.44 4.46
CA LEU A 280 -46.73 9.65 3.63
C LEU A 280 -45.67 9.41 2.53
N PRO A 281 -46.01 9.53 1.24
CA PRO A 281 -45.08 9.24 0.16
C PRO A 281 -44.06 10.36 0.04
N LEU A 282 -42.89 10.20 0.65
CA LEU A 282 -41.70 10.90 0.18
C LEU A 282 -41.36 10.30 -1.19
N ALA A 283 -41.43 11.12 -2.24
CA ALA A 283 -41.21 10.69 -3.62
C ALA A 283 -39.92 9.84 -3.74
N ASP A 284 -40.05 8.59 -4.21
CA ASP A 284 -38.96 7.64 -4.39
C ASP A 284 -37.78 8.28 -5.12
N ALA A 285 -36.63 8.48 -4.44
CA ALA A 285 -35.42 8.93 -5.12
C ALA A 285 -34.95 7.88 -6.12
N THR A 286 -34.85 8.28 -7.37
CA THR A 286 -34.29 7.51 -8.48
C THR A 286 -33.31 8.40 -9.23
N CYS A 287 -32.50 7.81 -10.13
CA CYS A 287 -31.65 8.61 -11.00
C CYS A 287 -32.40 9.50 -11.99
N LYS A 288 -33.74 9.40 -12.06
CA LYS A 288 -34.58 10.28 -12.89
C LYS A 288 -34.91 11.62 -12.20
N ASN A 289 -34.96 11.65 -10.86
CA ASN A 289 -35.42 12.81 -10.10
C ASN A 289 -34.38 13.39 -9.11
N VAL A 290 -33.24 12.70 -8.92
CA VAL A 290 -32.10 13.26 -8.18
C VAL A 290 -31.21 14.09 -9.12
N ARG A 291 -30.85 15.29 -8.67
CA ARG A 291 -29.88 16.15 -9.36
C ARG A 291 -28.51 15.98 -8.72
N CYS A 292 -27.52 15.62 -9.54
CA CYS A 292 -26.14 15.53 -9.09
C CYS A 292 -25.52 16.90 -8.85
N GLN A 293 -24.40 16.93 -8.11
CA GLN A 293 -23.64 18.12 -7.75
C GLN A 293 -23.16 18.90 -8.97
N SER A 294 -22.95 18.20 -10.08
CA SER A 294 -22.62 18.76 -11.38
C SER A 294 -23.50 18.10 -12.44
N SER A 295 -23.93 18.86 -13.44
CA SER A 295 -24.66 18.33 -14.60
C SER A 295 -23.85 17.31 -15.41
N ARG A 296 -22.53 17.28 -15.22
CA ARG A 296 -21.60 16.34 -15.84
C ARG A 296 -21.48 15.02 -15.08
N MET A 297 -22.02 14.89 -13.88
CA MET A 297 -21.96 13.62 -13.14
C MET A 297 -23.00 12.63 -13.65
N THR A 298 -22.66 11.34 -13.59
CA THR A 298 -23.55 10.24 -13.97
C THR A 298 -24.20 9.66 -12.73
N CYS A 299 -25.52 9.52 -12.75
CA CYS A 299 -26.23 8.85 -11.66
C CYS A 299 -26.36 7.35 -11.92
N ARG A 300 -26.04 6.54 -10.91
CA ARG A 300 -26.24 5.08 -10.89
C ARG A 300 -26.96 4.64 -9.61
N PRO A 301 -27.97 3.77 -9.68
CA PRO A 301 -28.56 3.18 -8.48
C PRO A 301 -27.57 2.24 -7.79
N HIS A 302 -27.46 2.33 -6.47
CA HIS A 302 -26.69 1.39 -5.65
C HIS A 302 -27.23 -0.03 -5.85
N VAL A 303 -26.33 -1.01 -6.00
CA VAL A 303 -26.69 -2.38 -6.42
C VAL A 303 -27.67 -3.08 -5.47
N THR A 304 -27.57 -2.86 -4.15
CA THR A 304 -28.47 -3.49 -3.15
C THR A 304 -29.66 -2.62 -2.75
N THR A 305 -29.45 -1.34 -2.44
CA THR A 305 -30.48 -0.44 -1.91
C THR A 305 -31.29 0.27 -2.99
N GLY A 306 -30.81 0.31 -4.24
CA GLY A 306 -31.42 1.07 -5.32
C GLY A 306 -31.25 2.59 -5.20
N GLN A 307 -30.63 3.08 -4.12
CA GLN A 307 -30.42 4.50 -3.87
C GLN A 307 -29.63 5.16 -5.01
N PRO A 308 -30.05 6.32 -5.53
CA PRO A 308 -29.29 7.04 -6.56
C PRO A 308 -27.97 7.58 -6.01
N ILE A 309 -26.87 7.26 -6.69
CA ILE A 309 -25.51 7.70 -6.37
C ILE A 309 -24.93 8.43 -7.57
N CYS A 310 -24.44 9.66 -7.36
CA CYS A 310 -23.79 10.46 -8.37
C CYS A 310 -22.28 10.17 -8.41
N LEU A 311 -21.80 9.82 -9.59
CA LEU A 311 -20.42 9.48 -9.86
C LEU A 311 -19.83 10.48 -10.86
N ASP A 312 -18.57 10.83 -10.65
CA ASP A 312 -17.80 11.50 -11.69
C ASP A 312 -17.23 10.46 -12.66
N CYS A 313 -17.85 10.39 -13.84
CA CYS A 313 -17.50 9.45 -14.90
C CYS A 313 -16.89 10.14 -16.12
N ASN A 314 -16.82 11.47 -16.13
CA ASN A 314 -16.20 12.21 -17.23
C ASN A 314 -14.70 12.35 -17.02
N ASP A 315 -14.27 12.54 -15.77
CA ASP A 315 -12.86 12.66 -15.40
C ASP A 315 -12.31 11.32 -14.86
N LEU A 316 -12.57 10.22 -15.59
CA LEU A 316 -12.02 8.92 -15.21
C LEU A 316 -10.51 8.87 -15.43
N PRO A 317 -9.76 8.24 -14.51
CA PRO A 317 -8.32 8.10 -14.68
C PRO A 317 -8.01 7.27 -15.93
N PRO A 318 -7.00 7.66 -16.73
CA PRO A 318 -6.69 6.99 -17.99
C PRO A 318 -6.13 5.58 -17.78
N ASN A 319 -5.66 5.25 -16.57
CA ASN A 319 -5.11 3.94 -16.25
C ASN A 319 -5.35 3.61 -14.77
N CYS A 320 -6.08 2.52 -14.50
CA CYS A 320 -6.28 1.98 -13.16
C CYS A 320 -5.31 0.83 -12.81
N ASN A 321 -4.51 0.36 -13.77
CA ASN A 321 -3.53 -0.70 -13.53
C ASN A 321 -2.50 -0.22 -12.51
N ALA A 322 -2.21 -1.09 -11.55
CA ALA A 322 -1.03 -0.91 -10.72
C ALA A 322 0.18 -0.94 -11.66
N VAL A 323 0.79 0.22 -11.92
CA VAL A 323 2.00 0.29 -12.72
C VAL A 323 3.04 -0.55 -11.98
N GLY A 324 3.39 -1.71 -12.54
CA GLY A 324 4.35 -2.61 -11.92
C GLY A 324 5.71 -1.93 -11.80
N ALA A 325 6.47 -2.27 -10.77
CA ALA A 325 7.84 -1.78 -10.53
C ALA A 325 8.84 -2.10 -11.68
N PHE A 326 8.39 -2.78 -12.74
CA PHE A 326 9.16 -3.14 -13.93
C PHE A 326 9.22 -2.02 -14.99
N PHE A 327 8.20 -1.15 -15.07
CA PHE A 327 8.13 -0.09 -16.09
C PHE A 327 8.56 1.30 -15.57
N VAL A 328 8.83 1.41 -14.28
CA VAL A 328 9.18 2.65 -13.59
C VAL A 328 10.41 2.36 -12.73
N ARG A 329 11.43 3.22 -12.75
CA ARG A 329 12.60 3.03 -11.86
C ARG A 329 12.12 3.00 -10.41
N ARG A 330 12.71 2.12 -9.60
CA ARG A 330 12.30 1.90 -8.19
C ARG A 330 12.25 3.20 -7.37
N THR A 331 13.12 4.16 -7.67
CA THR A 331 13.15 5.51 -7.05
C THR A 331 11.93 6.35 -7.39
N ASP A 332 11.44 6.26 -8.62
CA ASP A 332 10.33 7.09 -9.11
C ASP A 332 8.99 6.56 -8.58
N TYR A 333 8.89 5.25 -8.33
CA TYR A 333 7.71 4.62 -7.76
C TYR A 333 7.35 5.20 -6.37
N ALA A 334 8.34 5.33 -5.50
CA ALA A 334 8.14 5.87 -4.15
C ALA A 334 7.65 7.33 -4.20
N ILE A 335 8.24 8.14 -5.08
CA ILE A 335 7.85 9.54 -5.30
C ILE A 335 6.39 9.62 -5.81
N LEU A 336 6.02 8.79 -6.78
CA LEU A 336 4.65 8.74 -7.31
C LEU A 336 3.64 8.30 -6.24
N ALA A 337 3.98 7.29 -5.44
CA ALA A 337 3.13 6.82 -4.33
C ALA A 337 2.95 7.92 -3.25
N LEU A 338 4.02 8.64 -2.91
CA LEU A 338 3.98 9.78 -1.98
C LEU A 338 3.12 10.92 -2.53
N ASN A 339 3.31 11.28 -3.80
CA ASN A 339 2.50 12.29 -4.47
C ASN A 339 1.01 11.94 -4.44
N GLU A 340 0.67 10.68 -4.67
CA GLU A 340 -0.72 10.23 -4.61
C GLU A 340 -1.29 10.28 -3.18
N SER A 341 -0.51 9.87 -2.18
CA SER A 341 -0.91 9.99 -0.77
C SER A 341 -1.15 11.46 -0.37
N MET A 342 -0.33 12.39 -0.88
CA MET A 342 -0.52 13.83 -0.67
C MET A 342 -1.75 14.39 -1.39
N LYS A 343 -2.19 13.81 -2.51
CA LYS A 343 -3.47 14.17 -3.13
C LYS A 343 -4.63 13.71 -2.26
N GLU A 344 -4.62 12.44 -1.84
CA GLU A 344 -5.68 11.83 -1.03
C GLU A 344 -5.86 12.54 0.32
N SER A 345 -4.77 13.03 0.93
CA SER A 345 -4.84 13.80 2.18
C SER A 345 -5.55 15.16 2.03
N ARG A 346 -5.55 15.74 0.82
CA ARG A 346 -6.27 16.98 0.49
C ARG A 346 -7.73 16.76 0.12
N LEU A 347 -8.14 15.53 -0.18
CA LEU A 347 -9.51 15.21 -0.56
C LEU A 347 -10.49 15.36 0.60
N VAL A 348 -11.60 16.05 0.31
CA VAL A 348 -12.78 16.10 1.20
C VAL A 348 -13.31 14.67 1.39
N PHE A 349 -13.68 14.34 2.62
CA PHE A 349 -14.23 13.02 2.94
C PHE A 349 -15.46 12.73 2.08
N GLY A 350 -15.46 11.56 1.45
CA GLY A 350 -16.55 11.11 0.60
C GLY A 350 -16.66 11.82 -0.75
N ASP A 351 -15.75 12.71 -1.14
CA ASP A 351 -15.76 13.35 -2.46
C ASP A 351 -15.75 12.27 -3.57
N PRO A 352 -16.76 12.26 -4.46
CA PRO A 352 -16.87 11.20 -5.47
C PRO A 352 -15.91 11.40 -6.67
N ARG A 353 -15.16 12.50 -6.73
CA ARG A 353 -14.37 12.92 -7.89
C ARG A 353 -12.92 12.47 -7.83
N TRP A 354 -12.37 12.17 -9.01
CA TRP A 354 -10.92 12.07 -9.20
C TRP A 354 -10.35 13.46 -9.51
N HIS A 355 -9.20 13.79 -8.92
CA HIS A 355 -8.55 15.09 -9.13
C HIS A 355 -7.28 14.90 -9.97
N GLY A 356 -7.46 14.68 -11.27
CA GLY A 356 -6.38 14.52 -12.26
C GLY A 356 -5.88 13.08 -12.41
N LYS A 357 -4.61 12.91 -12.84
CA LYS A 357 -4.01 11.58 -13.05
C LYS A 357 -3.88 10.84 -11.73
N VAL A 358 -4.41 9.62 -11.67
CA VAL A 358 -4.37 8.74 -10.49
C VAL A 358 -3.25 7.72 -10.63
N PHE A 359 -2.47 7.54 -9.57
CA PHE A 359 -1.47 6.48 -9.48
C PHE A 359 -1.91 5.40 -8.47
N THR A 360 -2.33 4.24 -8.97
CA THR A 360 -2.87 3.14 -8.14
C THR A 360 -1.80 2.23 -7.53
N GLY A 361 -0.52 2.61 -7.63
CA GLY A 361 0.59 1.84 -7.08
C GLY A 361 0.42 1.54 -5.58
N GLY A 362 0.39 0.26 -5.24
CA GLY A 362 0.25 -0.23 -3.87
C GLY A 362 -1.15 -0.10 -3.29
N TRP A 363 -2.17 0.20 -4.10
CA TRP A 363 -3.58 0.11 -3.68
C TRP A 363 -3.98 -1.36 -3.54
N PRO A 364 -4.73 -1.74 -2.50
CA PRO A 364 -5.15 -3.12 -2.32
C PRO A 364 -6.26 -3.48 -3.31
N GLY A 365 -6.41 -4.79 -3.58
CA GLY A 365 -7.68 -5.33 -4.07
C GLY A 365 -8.79 -5.05 -3.06
N ILE A 366 -10.04 -5.01 -3.49
CA ILE A 366 -11.17 -4.67 -2.62
C ILE A 366 -12.38 -5.56 -2.87
N CYS A 367 -13.26 -5.67 -1.89
CA CYS A 367 -14.54 -6.36 -1.98
C CYS A 367 -15.69 -5.34 -2.08
N GLY A 368 -16.50 -5.47 -3.12
CA GLY A 368 -17.66 -4.60 -3.36
C GLY A 368 -18.95 -5.10 -2.73
N SER A 369 -19.97 -4.24 -2.67
CA SER A 369 -21.27 -4.53 -2.04
C SER A 369 -22.12 -5.61 -2.73
N ASN A 370 -21.73 -6.07 -3.92
CA ASN A 370 -22.30 -7.24 -4.60
C ASN A 370 -21.52 -8.55 -4.34
N GLY A 371 -20.54 -8.52 -3.44
CA GLY A 371 -19.64 -9.65 -3.20
C GLY A 371 -18.75 -9.98 -4.41
N GLN A 372 -18.47 -9.00 -5.26
CA GLN A 372 -17.47 -9.10 -6.32
C GLN A 372 -16.18 -8.42 -5.86
N SER A 373 -15.05 -9.06 -6.17
CA SER A 373 -13.76 -8.48 -5.89
C SER A 373 -13.26 -7.65 -7.07
N PHE A 374 -12.66 -6.51 -6.78
CA PHE A 374 -12.05 -5.60 -7.75
C PHE A 374 -10.54 -5.51 -7.52
N PRO A 375 -9.73 -5.31 -8.58
CA PRO A 375 -8.29 -5.16 -8.43
C PRO A 375 -7.87 -3.97 -7.55
N ASN A 376 -8.68 -2.91 -7.54
CA ASN A 376 -8.57 -1.75 -6.65
C ASN A 376 -9.85 -0.87 -6.78
N THR A 377 -9.95 0.19 -5.98
CA THR A 377 -11.08 1.14 -6.00
C THR A 377 -11.19 1.96 -7.28
N CYS A 378 -10.08 2.22 -7.99
CA CYS A 378 -10.10 2.87 -9.30
C CYS A 378 -10.91 2.05 -10.31
N PHE A 379 -10.59 0.75 -10.42
CA PHE A 379 -11.35 -0.17 -11.27
C PHE A 379 -12.81 -0.30 -10.86
N GLN A 380 -13.11 -0.31 -9.57
CA GLN A 380 -14.48 -0.33 -9.06
C GLN A 380 -15.29 0.90 -9.52
N GLN A 381 -14.70 2.11 -9.47
CA GLN A 381 -15.38 3.33 -9.93
C GLN A 381 -15.58 3.30 -11.45
N VAL A 382 -14.56 2.91 -12.22
CA VAL A 382 -14.67 2.75 -13.67
C VAL A 382 -15.77 1.75 -14.03
N PHE A 383 -15.81 0.59 -13.35
CA PHE A 383 -16.83 -0.41 -13.54
C PHE A 383 -18.24 0.11 -13.21
N SER A 384 -18.37 0.88 -12.13
CA SER A 384 -19.65 1.51 -11.74
C SER A 384 -20.10 2.56 -12.77
N CYS A 385 -19.16 3.29 -13.37
CA CYS A 385 -19.45 4.31 -14.37
C CYS A 385 -20.00 3.71 -15.68
N TYR A 386 -19.32 2.70 -16.22
CA TYR A 386 -19.76 2.02 -17.45
C TYR A 386 -20.91 1.03 -17.22
N GLY A 387 -21.02 0.49 -16.01
CA GLY A 387 -22.09 -0.42 -15.61
C GLY A 387 -23.44 0.28 -15.39
N LYS A 388 -24.45 -0.51 -15.01
CA LYS A 388 -25.81 0.01 -14.69
C LYS A 388 -26.00 0.38 -13.22
N HIS A 389 -25.12 -0.10 -12.34
CA HIS A 389 -25.24 0.03 -10.90
C HIS A 389 -23.96 0.57 -10.27
N TYR A 390 -24.10 1.20 -9.11
CA TYR A 390 -22.99 1.55 -8.25
C TYR A 390 -22.71 0.44 -7.23
N TYR A 391 -21.43 0.12 -7.05
CA TYR A 391 -20.93 -0.88 -6.12
C TYR A 391 -20.09 -0.19 -5.05
N ASP A 392 -20.54 -0.23 -3.81
CA ASP A 392 -19.86 0.40 -2.68
C ASP A 392 -18.70 -0.46 -2.17
N LEU A 393 -17.69 0.18 -1.57
CA LEU A 393 -16.54 -0.48 -0.96
C LEU A 393 -16.94 -1.06 0.40
N VAL A 394 -16.84 -2.38 0.56
CA VAL A 394 -17.19 -3.06 1.81
C VAL A 394 -15.96 -3.36 2.66
N SER A 395 -14.89 -3.84 2.03
CA SER A 395 -13.66 -4.20 2.74
C SER A 395 -12.43 -4.17 1.80
N SER A 396 -11.26 -4.09 2.42
CA SER A 396 -9.96 -4.17 1.75
C SER A 396 -9.61 -5.64 1.58
N GLY A 397 -8.94 -6.00 0.48
CA GLY A 397 -8.76 -7.39 0.08
C GLY A 397 -9.94 -7.95 -0.71
N TYR A 398 -9.71 -9.10 -1.35
CA TYR A 398 -10.72 -9.79 -2.15
C TYR A 398 -11.77 -10.46 -1.26
N CYS A 399 -13.03 -10.53 -1.72
CA CYS A 399 -14.13 -11.15 -0.98
C CYS A 399 -13.85 -12.63 -0.64
N LEU A 400 -14.30 -13.07 0.54
CA LEU A 400 -14.29 -14.48 0.93
C LEU A 400 -15.35 -15.27 0.15
N GLY A 401 -15.03 -16.50 -0.27
CA GLY A 401 -15.99 -17.42 -0.87
C GLY A 401 -16.19 -17.31 -2.40
N LYS A 402 -15.42 -16.45 -3.09
CA LYS A 402 -15.28 -16.49 -4.56
C LYS A 402 -13.81 -16.54 -4.96
N LEU A 403 -13.11 -17.59 -4.54
CA LEU A 403 -12.02 -18.13 -5.36
C LEU A 403 -12.66 -18.79 -6.59
N ASN A 404 -13.32 -18.01 -7.43
CA ASN A 404 -13.69 -18.52 -8.75
C ASN A 404 -12.37 -18.75 -9.46
N THR A 405 -12.09 -20.02 -9.72
CA THR A 405 -11.10 -20.59 -10.63
C THR A 405 -11.15 -20.02 -12.07
N LEU A 406 -11.99 -19.01 -12.32
CA LEU A 406 -12.08 -18.19 -13.53
C LEU A 406 -11.24 -16.90 -13.47
N PHE A 407 -10.74 -16.47 -12.30
CA PHE A 407 -10.01 -15.20 -12.16
C PHE A 407 -8.61 -15.21 -12.80
N ASP A 408 -7.99 -16.36 -13.03
CA ASP A 408 -6.67 -16.44 -13.68
C ASP A 408 -6.76 -16.50 -15.22
N LEU A 409 -7.88 -16.98 -15.77
CA LEU A 409 -8.13 -17.09 -17.22
C LEU A 409 -8.93 -15.89 -17.77
N SER A 410 -9.89 -15.36 -17.02
CA SER A 410 -10.69 -14.21 -17.48
C SER A 410 -9.90 -12.90 -17.45
N TYR A 411 -8.90 -12.75 -16.57
CA TYR A 411 -8.05 -11.56 -16.52
C TYR A 411 -7.19 -11.40 -17.79
N LYS A 412 -6.73 -12.50 -18.41
CA LYS A 412 -6.06 -12.47 -19.72
C LYS A 412 -7.05 -12.20 -20.86
N VAL A 413 -8.24 -12.81 -20.84
CA VAL A 413 -9.20 -12.72 -21.95
C VAL A 413 -9.93 -11.36 -21.99
N HIS A 414 -10.26 -10.77 -20.84
CA HIS A 414 -10.93 -9.46 -20.81
C HIS A 414 -9.97 -8.30 -21.04
N MET A 415 -8.71 -8.39 -20.61
CA MET A 415 -7.67 -7.42 -20.98
C MET A 415 -7.44 -7.41 -22.49
N GLN A 416 -7.37 -8.58 -23.13
CA GLN A 416 -7.22 -8.66 -24.58
C GLN A 416 -8.41 -8.02 -25.31
N ARG A 417 -9.65 -8.32 -24.90
CA ARG A 417 -10.85 -7.73 -25.52
C ARG A 417 -11.00 -6.22 -25.30
N ILE A 418 -10.55 -5.68 -24.16
CA ILE A 418 -10.54 -4.22 -23.92
C ILE A 418 -9.41 -3.56 -24.74
N TYR A 419 -8.25 -4.20 -24.87
CA TYR A 419 -7.17 -3.74 -25.74
C TYR A 419 -7.60 -3.76 -27.23
N ASP A 420 -8.31 -4.80 -27.65
CA ASP A 420 -8.83 -4.95 -29.01
C ASP A 420 -9.93 -3.90 -29.29
N CYS A 421 -10.82 -3.63 -28.33
CA CYS A 421 -11.82 -2.55 -28.45
C CYS A 421 -11.19 -1.14 -28.51
N LEU A 422 -10.08 -0.90 -27.81
CA LEU A 422 -9.38 0.39 -27.84
C LEU A 422 -8.54 0.58 -29.11
N ASN A 423 -8.00 -0.49 -29.70
CA ASN A 423 -7.27 -0.44 -30.97
C ASN A 423 -8.19 -0.37 -32.20
N SER A 424 -9.42 -0.86 -32.14
CA SER A 424 -10.40 -0.71 -33.22
C SER A 424 -11.00 0.70 -33.35
N PHE A 425 -10.68 1.63 -32.43
CA PHE A 425 -11.06 3.05 -32.52
C PHE A 425 -9.94 3.95 -33.07
N PHE A 426 -8.73 3.41 -33.31
CA PHE A 426 -7.55 4.16 -33.76
C PHE A 426 -6.93 3.61 -35.07
N LEU A 427 -7.69 2.84 -35.85
CA LEU A 427 -7.36 2.48 -37.23
C LEU A 427 -8.45 2.93 -38.19
#